data_AF-A0A672HD34-F1
#
_entry.id   AF-A0A672HD34-F1
#
_cell.length_a   1.000
_cell.length_b   1.000
_cell.length_c   1.000
_cell.angle_alpha   90.00
_cell.angle_beta   90.00
_cell.angle_gamma   90.00
#
_symmetry.space_group_name_H-M   'P 1'
#
loop_
_entity.id
_entity.type
_entity.pdbx_description
1 polymer ?
#
loop_
_entity_poly.entity_id
_entity_poly.type
_entity_poly.pdbx_seq_one_letter_code
_entity_poly.pdbx_strand_id
1 'polypeptide(L)'
;IMCMTKPLITLLHSHTPVAKASPWTAYFYLEDLLFYTVAEGQEKIPAHKFLTALKATGLRTGDPRLKECMETLKETLKNTSDGVTLDRHLFKKCVQSNIVLLTQAFRKKFVIPDFQSFTSHIDELYENAKTLAGGQVADYIPQLAKFSPDLWAVSLCTVDGQRHTVGDTKVPFCLQSCVKPLKYAVAVHDHGTEYVHSFIGKEPSGLRFNKLFLNDEDKPHNPMVNAGAIVCTSLIKQGAGNAEKFDYVMNFLKKMAGNEYVGFSNATFQSERESGDRNFAIGYYLKEKKVCPWMSETSISQLICQLCSYQSVTCESASVMAATLANGGICPITGERVLSPEAVRNTLSLMHSCGMYDFSGQFAFHVGLPAKSGVSGGILLVVPNVMGIMCWAPPLDKLGNSVRGIQFCTDLVELFNFHNYDNLRHFAKKHDPRREGGDQRAKSVINLLFAAYTGDVSALRRFALSSMDMEQRDYDSRTALHVAAAEGHTDVVRFLLEACKVNPVPRDRWGNTPMDEAVQFGHHDVVTILQSYHDKHSSSCTAEDKASVETSLDSLL
;
A
#
# COMPACT_ATOMS: atom_id res chain seq x y z
N ILE A 1 5.14 16.98 -58.68
CA ILE A 1 4.19 16.20 -59.52
C ILE A 1 3.44 15.28 -58.57
N MET A 2 2.48 15.82 -57.81
CA MET A 2 1.03 15.89 -58.06
C MET A 2 0.29 14.57 -57.81
N CYS A 3 -0.51 14.52 -56.74
CA CYS A 3 -1.97 14.27 -56.75
C CYS A 3 -2.53 14.33 -55.31
N MET A 4 -3.06 15.49 -54.88
CA MET A 4 -4.50 15.89 -54.85
C MET A 4 -5.32 15.19 -53.74
N THR A 5 -5.59 15.79 -52.57
CA THR A 5 -6.65 16.77 -52.17
C THR A 5 -8.13 16.32 -52.37
N LYS A 6 -8.87 16.22 -51.24
CA LYS A 6 -10.35 16.13 -51.04
C LYS A 6 -11.12 17.31 -51.70
N PRO A 7 -12.48 17.50 -51.61
CA PRO A 7 -13.60 16.72 -51.03
C PRO A 7 -14.89 16.63 -51.93
N LEU A 8 -15.94 15.90 -51.50
CA LEU A 8 -17.32 16.20 -51.91
C LEU A 8 -18.32 15.80 -50.81
N ILE A 9 -19.00 16.81 -50.28
CA ILE A 9 -20.19 16.73 -49.43
C ILE A 9 -21.40 16.87 -50.35
N THR A 10 -22.54 16.30 -49.90
CA THR A 10 -23.95 16.62 -50.22
C THR A 10 -24.69 15.57 -51.04
N LEU A 11 -25.52 14.77 -50.37
CA LEU A 11 -26.94 14.59 -50.73
C LEU A 11 -27.67 13.87 -49.58
N LEU A 12 -28.47 14.67 -48.88
CA LEU A 12 -29.44 14.30 -47.85
C LEU A 12 -30.79 14.07 -48.55
N HIS A 13 -31.59 13.17 -47.97
CA HIS A 13 -33.02 12.89 -48.20
C HIS A 13 -33.40 11.80 -49.23
N SER A 14 -33.57 10.59 -48.72
CA SER A 14 -34.78 9.81 -49.00
C SER A 14 -35.14 8.95 -47.78
N HIS A 15 -36.35 9.17 -47.27
CA HIS A 15 -36.96 8.37 -46.22
C HIS A 15 -37.25 6.95 -46.75
N THR A 16 -36.67 5.94 -46.12
CA THR A 16 -37.19 4.57 -46.14
C THR A 16 -37.14 3.97 -44.74
N PRO A 17 -38.17 3.20 -44.33
CA PRO A 17 -38.42 2.87 -42.94
C PRO A 17 -37.37 1.90 -42.39
N VAL A 18 -37.03 2.12 -41.12
CA VAL A 18 -36.10 1.33 -40.30
C VAL A 18 -36.44 -0.16 -40.42
N ALA A 19 -35.61 -0.88 -41.19
CA ALA A 19 -35.59 -2.33 -41.18
C ALA A 19 -35.11 -2.80 -39.80
N LYS A 20 -35.81 -3.81 -39.26
CA LYS A 20 -35.58 -4.48 -37.99
C LYS A 20 -34.09 -4.61 -37.66
N ALA A 21 -33.66 -3.92 -36.61
CA ALA A 21 -32.34 -4.12 -36.03
C ALA A 21 -32.20 -5.58 -35.56
N SER A 22 -31.10 -6.20 -35.97
CA SER A 22 -30.62 -7.50 -35.51
C SER A 22 -30.52 -7.59 -33.98
N PRO A 23 -30.62 -8.78 -33.36
CA PRO A 23 -30.58 -8.97 -31.90
C PRO A 23 -29.22 -8.66 -31.24
N TRP A 24 -28.24 -8.15 -31.98
CA TRP A 24 -26.87 -7.88 -31.51
C TRP A 24 -26.63 -6.43 -31.03
N THR A 25 -27.64 -5.56 -31.06
CA THR A 25 -27.56 -4.22 -30.47
C THR A 25 -28.14 -4.19 -29.07
N ALA A 26 -27.64 -5.05 -28.18
CA ALA A 26 -27.77 -4.80 -26.75
C ALA A 26 -26.70 -3.77 -26.38
N TYR A 27 -27.13 -2.56 -26.01
CA TYR A 27 -26.26 -1.63 -25.31
C TYR A 27 -25.67 -2.38 -24.09
N PHE A 28 -24.39 -2.74 -24.12
CA PHE A 28 -23.74 -3.43 -23.00
C PHE A 28 -23.59 -2.43 -21.85
N TYR A 29 -24.59 -2.39 -20.98
CA TYR A 29 -24.52 -1.70 -19.71
C TYR A 29 -23.43 -2.36 -18.85
N LEU A 30 -22.62 -1.56 -18.16
CA LEU A 30 -21.51 -2.03 -17.31
C LEU A 30 -22.01 -2.99 -16.22
N GLU A 31 -23.24 -2.77 -15.76
CA GLU A 31 -23.95 -3.58 -14.79
C GLU A 31 -24.21 -5.01 -15.29
N ASP A 32 -24.56 -5.15 -16.57
CA ASP A 32 -24.80 -6.46 -17.19
C ASP A 32 -23.49 -7.22 -17.36
N LEU A 33 -22.41 -6.53 -17.73
CA LEU A 33 -21.08 -7.13 -17.82
C LEU A 33 -20.59 -7.63 -16.44
N LEU A 34 -20.84 -6.84 -15.39
CA LEU A 34 -20.52 -7.23 -14.02
C LEU A 34 -21.33 -8.46 -13.59
N PHE A 35 -22.62 -8.51 -13.94
CA PHE A 35 -23.46 -9.68 -13.69
C PHE A 35 -22.85 -10.94 -14.31
N TYR A 36 -22.51 -10.91 -15.60
CA TYR A 36 -21.91 -12.07 -16.28
C TYR A 36 -20.55 -12.47 -15.69
N THR A 37 -19.77 -11.50 -15.21
CA THR A 37 -18.48 -11.75 -14.56
C THR A 37 -18.65 -12.53 -13.26
N VAL A 38 -19.68 -12.23 -12.46
CA VAL A 38 -19.94 -12.90 -11.18
C VAL A 38 -20.75 -14.20 -11.35
N ALA A 39 -21.63 -14.24 -12.35
CA ALA A 39 -22.50 -15.37 -12.63
C ALA A 39 -21.76 -16.57 -13.23
N GLU A 40 -20.61 -16.36 -13.89
CA GLU A 40 -19.83 -17.43 -14.53
C GLU A 40 -20.69 -18.30 -15.48
N GLY A 41 -21.63 -17.67 -16.20
CA GLY A 41 -22.54 -18.34 -17.13
C GLY A 41 -23.87 -18.84 -16.54
N GLN A 42 -24.13 -18.64 -15.25
CA GLN A 42 -25.42 -18.98 -14.63
C GLN A 42 -26.49 -17.90 -14.88
N GLU A 43 -27.77 -18.28 -14.91
CA GLU A 43 -28.89 -17.33 -15.10
C GLU A 43 -29.20 -16.49 -13.85
N LYS A 44 -28.82 -16.97 -12.66
CA LYS A 44 -29.04 -16.30 -11.38
C LYS A 44 -27.77 -16.35 -10.53
N ILE A 45 -27.54 -15.32 -9.72
CA ILE A 45 -26.39 -15.22 -8.81
C ILE A 45 -26.86 -15.41 -7.37
N PRO A 46 -26.31 -16.38 -6.61
CA PRO A 46 -26.50 -16.41 -5.17
C PRO A 46 -25.88 -15.17 -4.51
N ALA A 47 -26.63 -14.45 -3.67
CA ALA A 47 -26.15 -13.23 -3.04
C ALA A 47 -24.90 -13.46 -2.17
N HIS A 48 -24.77 -14.64 -1.55
CA HIS A 48 -23.57 -15.01 -0.80
C HIS A 48 -22.33 -15.07 -1.70
N LYS A 49 -22.44 -15.56 -2.94
CA LYS A 49 -21.32 -15.63 -3.90
C LYS A 49 -20.85 -14.23 -4.26
N PHE A 50 -21.78 -13.31 -4.52
CA PHE A 50 -21.48 -11.91 -4.76
C PHE A 50 -20.78 -11.25 -3.56
N LEU A 51 -21.29 -11.44 -2.34
CA LEU A 51 -20.70 -10.88 -1.13
C LEU A 51 -19.31 -11.46 -0.82
N THR A 52 -19.10 -12.75 -1.07
CA THR A 52 -17.79 -13.40 -0.92
C THR A 52 -16.80 -12.86 -1.95
N ALA A 53 -17.21 -12.72 -3.21
CA ALA A 53 -16.37 -12.14 -4.26
C ALA A 53 -16.05 -10.67 -3.98
N LEU A 54 -17.01 -9.89 -3.46
CA LEU A 54 -16.78 -8.51 -3.03
C LEU A 54 -15.77 -8.44 -1.88
N LYS A 55 -15.91 -9.30 -0.85
CA LYS A 55 -14.92 -9.38 0.24
C LYS A 55 -13.54 -9.81 -0.24
N ALA A 56 -13.46 -10.65 -1.27
CA ALA A 56 -12.20 -11.05 -1.88
C ALA A 56 -11.43 -9.87 -2.51
N THR A 57 -12.14 -8.82 -2.97
CA THR A 57 -11.49 -7.58 -3.43
C THR A 57 -10.88 -6.75 -2.29
N GLY A 58 -11.16 -7.09 -1.04
CA GLY A 58 -10.72 -6.35 0.16
C GLY A 58 -11.72 -5.29 0.66
N LEU A 59 -12.80 -5.03 -0.08
CA LEU A 59 -13.87 -4.15 0.38
C LEU A 59 -14.70 -4.82 1.48
N ARG A 60 -15.08 -4.03 2.50
CA ARG A 60 -15.98 -4.49 3.57
C ARG A 60 -17.42 -4.15 3.24
N THR A 61 -18.36 -4.98 3.70
CA THR A 61 -19.80 -4.73 3.55
C THR A 61 -20.30 -3.52 4.33
N GLY A 62 -19.50 -3.03 5.29
CA GLY A 62 -19.78 -1.81 6.05
C GLY A 62 -19.22 -0.54 5.42
N ASP A 63 -18.68 -0.59 4.20
CA ASP A 63 -18.19 0.60 3.49
C ASP A 63 -19.33 1.59 3.24
N PRO A 64 -19.22 2.86 3.69
CA PRO A 64 -20.23 3.88 3.46
C PRO A 64 -20.59 4.08 1.99
N ARG A 65 -19.64 3.89 1.06
CA ARG A 65 -19.85 4.01 -0.39
C ARG A 65 -20.69 2.87 -0.97
N LEU A 66 -20.85 1.76 -0.24
CA LEU A 66 -21.66 0.61 -0.66
C LEU A 66 -23.01 0.55 0.06
N LYS A 67 -23.34 1.55 0.88
CA LYS A 67 -24.54 1.55 1.72
C LYS A 67 -25.82 1.35 0.90
N GLU A 68 -26.01 2.12 -0.16
CA GLU A 68 -27.20 2.02 -1.03
C GLU A 68 -27.31 0.63 -1.68
N CYS A 69 -26.20 0.09 -2.20
CA CYS A 69 -26.16 -1.26 -2.75
C CYS A 69 -26.54 -2.32 -1.70
N MET A 70 -26.02 -2.21 -0.48
CA MET A 70 -26.30 -3.17 0.60
C MET A 70 -27.73 -3.07 1.13
N GLU A 71 -28.30 -1.86 1.21
CA GLU A 71 -29.69 -1.64 1.61
C GLU A 71 -30.66 -2.17 0.54
N THR A 72 -30.42 -1.85 -0.74
CA THR A 72 -31.21 -2.36 -1.87
C THR A 72 -31.11 -3.88 -1.98
N LEU A 73 -29.93 -4.45 -1.73
CA LEU A 73 -29.72 -5.90 -1.71
C LEU A 73 -30.54 -6.57 -0.59
N LYS A 74 -30.57 -5.99 0.62
CA LYS A 74 -31.37 -6.53 1.73
C LYS A 74 -32.88 -6.44 1.44
N GLU A 75 -33.33 -5.36 0.82
CA GLU A 75 -34.75 -5.17 0.47
C GLU A 75 -35.18 -6.15 -0.63
N THR A 76 -34.38 -6.30 -1.69
CA THR A 76 -34.66 -7.23 -2.79
C THR A 76 -34.66 -8.69 -2.35
N LEU A 77 -33.73 -9.09 -1.48
CA LEU A 77 -33.69 -10.45 -0.94
C LEU A 77 -34.91 -10.77 -0.06
N LYS A 78 -35.48 -9.79 0.66
CA LYS A 78 -36.73 -9.99 1.42
C LYS A 78 -37.96 -10.23 0.53
N ASN A 79 -37.96 -9.64 -0.66
CA ASN A 79 -39.09 -9.68 -1.59
C ASN A 79 -39.02 -10.85 -2.59
N THR A 80 -37.95 -11.63 -2.58
CA THR A 80 -37.74 -12.76 -3.50
C THR A 80 -38.21 -14.06 -2.85
N SER A 81 -38.89 -14.93 -3.60
CA SER A 81 -39.43 -16.23 -3.11
C SER A 81 -38.39 -17.10 -2.41
N ASP A 82 -37.17 -17.09 -2.94
CA ASP A 82 -36.09 -17.98 -2.52
C ASP A 82 -35.15 -17.30 -1.51
N GLY A 83 -35.30 -15.99 -1.26
CA GLY A 83 -34.51 -15.21 -0.31
C GLY A 83 -33.00 -15.12 -0.55
N VAL A 84 -32.47 -15.79 -1.59
CA VAL A 84 -31.04 -16.08 -1.73
C VAL A 84 -30.46 -15.70 -3.09
N THR A 85 -31.25 -15.75 -4.17
CA THR A 85 -30.76 -15.56 -5.54
C THR A 85 -31.20 -14.24 -6.17
N LEU A 86 -30.34 -13.66 -6.99
CA LEU A 86 -30.58 -12.45 -7.76
C LEU A 86 -30.64 -12.80 -9.25
N ASP A 87 -31.70 -12.35 -9.92
CA ASP A 87 -31.73 -12.33 -11.38
C ASP A 87 -30.96 -11.10 -11.91
N ARG A 88 -30.78 -11.04 -13.24
CA ARG A 88 -30.05 -9.93 -13.89
C ARG A 88 -30.65 -8.55 -13.60
N HIS A 89 -31.98 -8.44 -13.58
CA HIS A 89 -32.66 -7.14 -13.42
C HIS A 89 -32.59 -6.65 -11.97
N LEU A 90 -32.80 -7.54 -11.00
CA LEU A 90 -32.64 -7.29 -9.57
C LEU A 90 -31.20 -6.95 -9.23
N PHE A 91 -30.22 -7.67 -9.81
CA PHE A 91 -28.81 -7.37 -9.63
C PHE A 91 -28.48 -5.96 -10.13
N LYS A 92 -28.92 -5.61 -11.35
CA LYS A 92 -28.75 -4.27 -11.92
C LYS A 92 -29.32 -3.18 -10.99
N LYS A 93 -30.54 -3.39 -10.48
CA LYS A 93 -31.18 -2.48 -9.53
C LYS A 93 -30.35 -2.30 -8.25
N CYS A 94 -29.68 -3.35 -7.77
CA CYS A 94 -28.83 -3.28 -6.58
C CYS A 94 -27.51 -2.53 -6.82
N VAL A 95 -26.89 -2.71 -7.99
CA VAL A 95 -25.53 -2.19 -8.24
C VAL A 95 -25.50 -0.82 -8.91
N GLN A 96 -26.61 -0.34 -9.49
CA GLN A 96 -26.65 0.89 -10.30
C GLN A 96 -26.04 2.11 -9.60
N SER A 97 -26.31 2.33 -8.31
CA SER A 97 -25.81 3.50 -7.57
C SER A 97 -24.30 3.47 -7.33
N ASN A 98 -23.71 2.26 -7.25
CA ASN A 98 -22.32 2.08 -6.83
C ASN A 98 -21.48 1.37 -7.91
N ILE A 99 -21.97 1.34 -9.15
CA ILE A 99 -21.37 0.57 -10.25
C ILE A 99 -19.93 1.00 -10.55
N VAL A 100 -19.58 2.27 -10.39
CA VAL A 100 -18.24 2.78 -10.68
C VAL A 100 -17.20 2.13 -9.75
N LEU A 101 -17.48 2.10 -8.44
CA LEU A 101 -16.60 1.49 -7.44
C LEU A 101 -16.54 -0.04 -7.61
N LEU A 102 -17.70 -0.68 -7.82
CA LEU A 102 -17.75 -2.13 -8.05
C LEU A 102 -17.00 -2.52 -9.32
N THR A 103 -17.12 -1.74 -10.39
CA THR A 103 -16.39 -1.98 -11.64
C THR A 103 -14.88 -1.89 -11.41
N GLN A 104 -14.40 -0.93 -10.61
CA GLN A 104 -12.99 -0.84 -10.26
C GLN A 104 -12.54 -2.06 -9.45
N ALA A 105 -13.35 -2.49 -8.47
CA ALA A 105 -13.06 -3.64 -7.61
C ALA A 105 -12.93 -4.94 -8.41
N PHE A 106 -13.94 -5.26 -9.23
CA PHE A 106 -13.98 -6.53 -9.96
C PHE A 106 -13.05 -6.57 -11.18
N ARG A 107 -12.67 -5.41 -11.74
CA ARG A 107 -11.65 -5.33 -12.80
C ARG A 107 -10.22 -5.25 -12.27
N LYS A 108 -10.02 -5.52 -10.98
CA LYS A 108 -8.71 -5.46 -10.31
C LYS A 108 -7.97 -4.13 -10.53
N LYS A 109 -8.72 -3.02 -10.62
CA LYS A 109 -8.16 -1.67 -10.82
C LYS A 109 -7.80 -0.95 -9.53
N PHE A 110 -7.97 -1.61 -8.38
CA PHE A 110 -7.47 -1.08 -7.13
C PHE A 110 -5.95 -1.10 -7.08
N VAL A 111 -5.42 -0.24 -6.25
CA VAL A 111 -3.99 -0.05 -6.03
C VAL A 111 -3.29 -1.34 -5.62
N ILE A 112 -4.00 -2.28 -4.98
CA ILE A 112 -3.56 -3.65 -4.76
C ILE A 112 -4.56 -4.60 -5.45
N PRO A 113 -4.25 -5.09 -6.66
CA PRO A 113 -5.10 -6.01 -7.42
C PRO A 113 -5.38 -7.33 -6.70
N ASP A 114 -4.31 -8.02 -6.26
CA ASP A 114 -4.38 -9.35 -5.64
C ASP A 114 -4.37 -9.24 -4.11
N PHE A 115 -5.42 -8.65 -3.56
CA PHE A 115 -5.50 -8.30 -2.14
C PHE A 115 -5.40 -9.51 -1.20
N GLN A 116 -6.01 -10.66 -1.53
CA GLN A 116 -5.96 -11.86 -0.69
C GLN A 116 -4.54 -12.39 -0.48
N SER A 117 -3.75 -12.47 -1.56
CA SER A 117 -2.35 -12.91 -1.46
C SER A 117 -1.54 -11.90 -0.64
N PHE A 118 -1.75 -10.60 -0.88
CA PHE A 118 -1.11 -9.56 -0.07
C PHE A 118 -1.46 -9.69 1.42
N THR A 119 -2.72 -9.93 1.78
CA THR A 119 -3.12 -10.08 3.18
C THR A 119 -2.50 -11.30 3.86
N SER A 120 -2.31 -12.41 3.15
CA SER A 120 -1.61 -13.58 3.71
C SER A 120 -0.17 -13.27 4.10
N HIS A 121 0.56 -12.50 3.29
CA HIS A 121 1.90 -12.05 3.64
C HIS A 121 1.87 -11.11 4.87
N ILE A 122 0.86 -10.25 5.00
CA ILE A 122 0.70 -9.40 6.19
C ILE A 122 0.44 -10.24 7.45
N ASP A 123 -0.32 -11.33 7.34
CA ASP A 123 -0.57 -12.26 8.44
C ASP A 123 0.75 -12.94 8.90
N GLU A 124 1.60 -13.34 7.94
CA GLU A 124 2.93 -13.90 8.24
C GLU A 124 3.84 -12.87 8.95
N LEU A 125 3.87 -11.63 8.45
CA LEU A 125 4.62 -10.54 9.10
C LEU A 125 4.11 -10.26 10.52
N TYR A 126 2.79 -10.33 10.73
CA TYR A 126 2.17 -10.16 12.04
C TYR A 126 2.62 -11.25 13.01
N GLU A 127 2.59 -12.52 12.60
CA GLU A 127 3.01 -13.65 13.46
C GLU A 127 4.51 -13.62 13.75
N ASN A 128 5.35 -13.23 12.79
CA ASN A 128 6.79 -13.04 13.02
C ASN A 128 7.05 -11.99 14.11
N ALA A 129 6.43 -10.81 14.00
CA ALA A 129 6.58 -9.74 14.98
C ALA A 129 6.01 -10.09 16.37
N LYS A 130 4.99 -10.96 16.43
CA LYS A 130 4.35 -11.41 17.68
C LYS A 130 5.30 -12.22 18.57
N THR A 131 6.28 -12.93 17.99
CA THR A 131 7.26 -13.72 18.74
C THR A 131 8.18 -12.88 19.64
N LEU A 132 8.25 -11.57 19.40
CA LEU A 132 9.04 -10.64 20.21
C LEU A 132 8.34 -10.36 21.55
N ALA A 133 8.99 -10.78 22.64
CA ALA A 133 8.57 -10.52 24.03
C ALA A 133 9.33 -9.34 24.69
N GLY A 134 10.11 -8.57 23.91
CA GLY A 134 10.89 -7.45 24.42
C GLY A 134 10.08 -6.16 24.62
N GLY A 135 10.64 -5.25 25.41
CA GLY A 135 10.07 -3.91 25.67
C GLY A 135 9.45 -3.77 27.06
N GLN A 136 9.04 -2.55 27.39
CA GLN A 136 8.35 -2.21 28.64
C GLN A 136 7.11 -1.38 28.36
N VAL A 137 5.99 -1.74 28.99
CA VAL A 137 4.75 -0.96 28.90
C VAL A 137 4.98 0.38 29.61
N ALA A 138 4.48 1.47 29.02
CA ALA A 138 4.54 2.78 29.64
C ALA A 138 3.76 2.79 30.97
N ASP A 139 4.46 3.00 32.08
CA ASP A 139 3.95 2.88 33.45
C ASP A 139 3.92 4.20 34.22
N TYR A 140 4.41 5.30 33.63
CA TYR A 140 4.38 6.64 34.23
C TYR A 140 2.96 7.14 34.56
N ILE A 141 1.93 6.55 33.92
CA ILE A 141 0.53 6.81 34.16
C ILE A 141 -0.24 5.49 34.33
N PRO A 142 -1.11 5.37 35.35
CA PRO A 142 -1.79 4.11 35.67
C PRO A 142 -2.72 3.61 34.56
N GLN A 143 -3.25 4.50 33.71
CA GLN A 143 -4.12 4.11 32.59
C GLN A 143 -3.35 3.40 31.47
N LEU A 144 -2.08 3.75 31.24
CA LEU A 144 -1.24 3.07 30.25
C LEU A 144 -0.70 1.74 30.80
N ALA A 145 -0.36 1.71 32.10
CA ALA A 145 0.09 0.50 32.79
C ALA A 145 -0.95 -0.64 32.82
N LYS A 146 -2.24 -0.33 32.59
CA LYS A 146 -3.33 -1.33 32.56
C LYS A 146 -3.31 -2.22 31.32
N PHE A 147 -2.67 -1.79 30.24
CA PHE A 147 -2.66 -2.58 29.01
C PHE A 147 -1.73 -3.79 29.16
N SER A 148 -2.23 -4.96 28.77
CA SER A 148 -1.41 -6.18 28.77
C SER A 148 -0.28 -6.06 27.76
N PRO A 149 0.96 -6.48 28.10
CA PRO A 149 2.08 -6.50 27.17
C PRO A 149 1.86 -7.46 25.98
N ASP A 150 0.93 -8.41 26.11
CA ASP A 150 0.67 -9.41 25.08
C ASP A 150 -0.17 -8.86 23.91
N LEU A 151 -0.83 -7.72 24.10
CA LEU A 151 -1.70 -7.12 23.08
C LEU A 151 -0.89 -6.75 21.84
N TRP A 152 -1.39 -7.19 20.69
CA TRP A 152 -0.76 -6.92 19.40
C TRP A 152 -1.82 -6.82 18.31
N ALA A 153 -1.74 -5.75 17.52
CA ALA A 153 -2.73 -5.49 16.49
C ALA A 153 -2.09 -4.78 15.29
N VAL A 154 -2.51 -5.18 14.10
CA VAL A 154 -2.17 -4.51 12.84
C VAL A 154 -3.45 -4.31 12.04
N SER A 155 -3.68 -3.09 11.57
CA SER A 155 -4.77 -2.76 10.66
C SER A 155 -4.25 -1.99 9.46
N LEU A 156 -4.75 -2.33 8.28
CA LEU A 156 -4.44 -1.66 7.02
C LEU A 156 -5.70 -1.18 6.31
N CYS A 157 -5.56 -0.04 5.63
CA CYS A 157 -6.57 0.53 4.76
C CYS A 157 -5.89 1.11 3.51
N THR A 158 -6.25 0.64 2.31
CA THR A 158 -5.72 1.18 1.06
C THR A 158 -6.43 2.48 0.68
N VAL A 159 -5.83 3.26 -0.23
CA VAL A 159 -6.45 4.50 -0.74
C VAL A 159 -7.77 4.27 -1.47
N ASP A 160 -8.02 3.05 -1.95
CA ASP A 160 -9.28 2.63 -2.57
C ASP A 160 -10.32 2.11 -1.57
N GLY A 161 -9.93 1.95 -0.29
CA GLY A 161 -10.79 1.47 0.79
C GLY A 161 -10.75 -0.05 1.02
N GLN A 162 -9.78 -0.77 0.46
CA GLN A 162 -9.55 -2.18 0.80
C GLN A 162 -8.98 -2.26 2.22
N ARG A 163 -9.46 -3.19 3.04
CA ARG A 163 -9.14 -3.24 4.47
C ARG A 163 -8.88 -4.65 4.98
N HIS A 164 -7.83 -4.79 5.77
CA HIS A 164 -7.48 -6.03 6.46
C HIS A 164 -6.98 -5.73 7.88
N THR A 165 -7.20 -6.68 8.78
CA THR A 165 -6.99 -6.49 10.22
C THR A 165 -6.60 -7.81 10.86
N VAL A 166 -5.57 -7.79 11.70
CA VAL A 166 -5.02 -8.97 12.38
C VAL A 166 -4.74 -8.63 13.84
N GLY A 167 -5.07 -9.54 14.76
CA GLY A 167 -4.87 -9.36 16.20
C GLY A 167 -5.95 -8.53 16.89
N ASP A 168 -5.57 -7.83 17.96
CA ASP A 168 -6.46 -7.12 18.89
C ASP A 168 -6.96 -5.76 18.35
N THR A 169 -7.42 -5.72 17.10
CA THR A 169 -7.65 -4.47 16.36
C THR A 169 -8.77 -3.59 16.89
N LYS A 170 -9.73 -4.18 17.60
CA LYS A 170 -10.94 -3.51 18.11
C LYS A 170 -10.76 -2.93 19.51
N VAL A 171 -9.63 -3.19 20.17
CA VAL A 171 -9.36 -2.66 21.49
C VAL A 171 -9.10 -1.15 21.37
N PRO A 172 -9.85 -0.31 22.10
CA PRO A 172 -9.63 1.12 22.07
C PRO A 172 -8.40 1.51 22.89
N PHE A 173 -7.54 2.35 22.31
CA PHE A 173 -6.37 2.91 22.98
C PHE A 173 -6.20 4.40 22.67
N CYS A 174 -5.47 5.12 23.51
CA CYS A 174 -5.24 6.55 23.32
C CYS A 174 -4.17 6.77 22.22
N LEU A 175 -4.44 7.62 21.23
CA LEU A 175 -3.48 7.92 20.15
C LEU A 175 -2.14 8.48 20.66
N GLN A 176 -2.18 9.19 21.78
CA GLN A 176 -1.00 9.86 22.34
C GLN A 176 -0.31 10.75 21.28
N SER A 177 1.03 10.75 21.21
CA SER A 177 1.79 11.53 20.22
C SER A 177 1.44 11.27 18.74
N CYS A 178 0.72 10.19 18.40
CA CYS A 178 0.23 9.95 17.04
C CYS A 178 -0.79 11.01 16.57
N VAL A 179 -1.36 11.80 17.47
CA VAL A 179 -2.29 12.89 17.11
C VAL A 179 -1.60 14.15 16.60
N LYS A 180 -0.29 14.34 16.87
CA LYS A 180 0.44 15.56 16.51
C LYS A 180 0.48 15.84 15.01
N PRO A 181 0.78 14.84 14.13
CA PRO A 181 0.68 15.05 12.68
C PRO A 181 -0.72 15.48 12.25
N LEU A 182 -1.76 14.90 12.83
CA LEU A 182 -3.15 15.19 12.47
C LEU A 182 -3.52 16.64 12.82
N LYS A 183 -3.07 17.13 13.97
CA LYS A 183 -3.29 18.53 14.39
C LYS A 183 -2.53 19.53 13.54
N TYR A 184 -1.30 19.21 13.21
CA TYR A 184 -0.52 20.02 12.29
C TYR A 184 -1.21 20.10 10.92
N ALA A 185 -1.72 18.97 10.41
CA ALA A 185 -2.46 18.96 9.15
C ALA A 185 -3.71 19.86 9.21
N VAL A 186 -4.47 19.84 10.31
CA VAL A 186 -5.63 20.74 10.51
C VAL A 186 -5.19 22.20 10.57
N ALA A 187 -4.13 22.53 11.31
CA ALA A 187 -3.64 23.91 11.41
C ALA A 187 -3.19 24.47 10.05
N VAL A 188 -2.49 23.66 9.24
CA VAL A 188 -2.08 24.05 7.88
C VAL A 188 -3.27 24.11 6.93
N HIS A 189 -4.28 23.25 7.12
CA HIS A 189 -5.51 23.30 6.32
C HIS A 189 -6.27 24.61 6.53
N ASP A 190 -6.33 25.12 7.76
CA ASP A 190 -7.08 26.33 8.10
C ASP A 190 -6.32 27.62 7.74
N HIS A 191 -5.01 27.65 7.97
CA HIS A 191 -4.22 28.89 7.91
C HIS A 191 -3.15 28.93 6.81
N GLY A 192 -2.89 27.80 6.15
CA GLY A 192 -1.80 27.67 5.17
C GLY A 192 -0.42 27.48 5.81
N THR A 193 0.53 27.04 4.98
CA THR A 193 1.89 26.67 5.43
C THR A 193 2.67 27.85 5.98
N GLU A 194 2.62 28.99 5.30
CA GLU A 194 3.43 30.17 5.63
C GLU A 194 3.09 30.70 7.03
N TYR A 195 1.79 30.82 7.33
CA TYR A 195 1.34 31.29 8.63
C TYR A 195 1.75 30.34 9.75
N VAL A 196 1.51 29.02 9.62
CA VAL A 196 1.87 28.05 10.66
C VAL A 196 3.38 28.02 10.91
N HIS A 197 4.19 28.09 9.85
CA HIS A 197 5.64 28.06 9.96
C HIS A 197 6.29 29.39 10.34
N SER A 198 5.52 30.48 10.43
CA SER A 198 5.99 31.68 11.12
C SER A 198 6.21 31.44 12.62
N PHE A 199 5.53 30.44 13.20
CA PHE A 199 5.62 30.09 14.63
C PHE A 199 6.40 28.80 14.91
N ILE A 200 6.53 27.89 13.94
CA ILE A 200 7.11 26.56 14.12
C ILE A 200 8.12 26.27 13.00
N GLY A 201 9.27 25.72 13.35
CA GLY A 201 10.27 25.25 12.39
C GLY A 201 9.82 24.03 11.56
N LYS A 202 10.71 23.60 10.68
CA LYS A 202 10.50 22.47 9.74
C LYS A 202 11.51 21.35 9.93
N GLU A 203 12.50 21.55 10.79
CA GLU A 203 13.71 20.73 10.83
C GLU A 203 13.71 19.76 12.02
N PRO A 204 14.39 18.61 11.90
CA PRO A 204 14.65 17.76 13.03
C PRO A 204 15.52 18.50 14.05
N SER A 205 15.32 18.24 15.35
CA SER A 205 16.08 18.91 16.41
C SER A 205 17.55 18.46 16.48
N GLY A 206 17.91 17.29 15.93
CA GLY A 206 19.27 16.70 16.02
C GLY A 206 19.73 16.34 17.46
N LEU A 207 18.92 16.68 18.45
CA LEU A 207 19.14 16.48 19.88
C LEU A 207 18.11 15.52 20.44
N ARG A 208 18.47 14.79 21.51
CA ARG A 208 17.55 13.91 22.25
C ARG A 208 16.25 14.63 22.57
N PHE A 209 15.12 13.96 22.37
CA PHE A 209 13.76 14.49 22.59
C PHE A 209 13.52 15.11 23.98
N ASN A 210 14.40 14.83 24.95
CA ASN A 210 14.33 15.30 26.33
C ASN A 210 14.86 16.73 26.59
N LYS A 211 15.48 17.39 25.62
CA LYS A 211 16.01 18.75 25.82
C LYS A 211 14.99 19.85 25.48
N LEU A 212 14.90 20.88 26.33
CA LEU A 212 13.94 21.99 26.27
C LEU A 212 14.42 23.14 25.37
N PHE A 213 14.95 22.87 24.18
CA PHE A 213 15.49 23.93 23.32
C PHE A 213 14.51 24.33 22.22
N LEU A 214 14.45 25.65 21.99
CA LEU A 214 13.97 26.26 20.74
C LEU A 214 15.14 26.30 19.76
N ASN A 215 14.84 26.52 18.48
CA ASN A 215 15.85 26.76 17.46
C ASN A 215 16.47 28.17 17.63
N ASP A 216 17.46 28.50 16.80
CA ASP A 216 18.15 29.80 16.81
C ASP A 216 17.21 31.00 16.54
N GLU A 217 16.00 30.74 16.02
CA GLU A 217 14.95 31.75 15.78
C GLU A 217 13.93 31.82 16.93
N ASP A 218 14.21 31.23 18.09
CA ASP A 218 13.30 31.13 19.24
C ASP A 218 11.94 30.44 18.92
N LYS A 219 11.92 29.52 17.95
CA LYS A 219 10.76 28.70 17.57
C LYS A 219 10.96 27.22 17.91
N PRO A 220 9.90 26.44 18.16
CA PRO A 220 10.02 24.98 18.24
C PRO A 220 10.54 24.41 16.92
N HIS A 221 11.41 23.40 16.99
CA HIS A 221 12.04 22.82 15.80
C HIS A 221 11.05 22.28 14.76
N ASN A 222 10.00 21.60 15.19
CA ASN A 222 8.99 20.99 14.32
C ASN A 222 7.71 20.66 15.12
N PRO A 223 6.57 20.39 14.45
CA PRO A 223 5.31 20.06 15.12
C PRO A 223 5.25 18.65 15.75
N MET A 224 6.25 17.78 15.50
CA MET A 224 6.26 16.40 16.00
C MET A 224 6.78 16.30 17.45
N VAL A 225 7.53 17.32 17.91
CA VAL A 225 7.93 17.48 19.31
C VAL A 225 6.83 18.16 20.13
N ASN A 226 6.86 17.99 21.47
CA ASN A 226 5.82 18.52 22.36
C ASN A 226 5.66 20.04 22.23
N ALA A 227 6.76 20.79 22.20
CA ALA A 227 6.72 22.25 22.07
C ALA A 227 6.01 22.71 20.78
N GLY A 228 6.32 22.09 19.64
CA GLY A 228 5.65 22.41 18.37
C GLY A 228 4.18 21.99 18.37
N ALA A 229 3.82 20.87 18.96
CA ALA A 229 2.43 20.43 19.08
C ALA A 229 1.57 21.40 19.93
N ILE A 230 2.16 21.98 20.99
CA ILE A 230 1.52 23.01 21.82
C ILE A 230 1.24 24.26 20.98
N VAL A 231 2.26 24.75 20.24
CA VAL A 231 2.11 25.89 19.34
C VAL A 231 1.07 25.61 18.25
N CYS A 232 1.12 24.45 17.58
CA CYS A 232 0.13 24.04 16.57
C CYS A 232 -1.29 24.17 17.08
N THR A 233 -1.54 23.77 18.32
CA THR A 233 -2.91 23.84 18.85
C THR A 233 -3.32 25.25 19.19
N SER A 234 -2.40 26.09 19.65
CA SER A 234 -2.71 27.50 19.88
C SER A 234 -3.21 28.21 18.61
N LEU A 235 -2.89 27.66 17.43
CA LEU A 235 -3.32 28.17 16.13
C LEU A 235 -4.72 27.66 15.73
N ILE A 236 -5.17 26.50 16.20
CA ILE A 236 -6.47 25.94 15.82
C ILE A 236 -7.61 26.78 16.41
N LYS A 237 -8.49 27.29 15.53
CA LYS A 237 -9.70 28.06 15.89
C LYS A 237 -9.42 29.17 16.91
N GLN A 238 -8.59 30.13 16.53
CA GLN A 238 -8.27 31.30 17.36
C GLN A 238 -9.55 32.05 17.79
N GLY A 239 -9.63 32.45 19.05
CA GLY A 239 -10.80 33.14 19.63
C GLY A 239 -11.93 32.22 20.13
N ALA A 240 -11.96 30.95 19.74
CA ALA A 240 -12.96 29.99 20.22
C ALA A 240 -12.65 29.46 21.64
N GLY A 241 -13.70 29.04 22.35
CA GLY A 241 -13.57 28.35 23.64
C GLY A 241 -12.97 26.95 23.49
N ASN A 242 -12.41 26.40 24.57
CA ASN A 242 -11.73 25.10 24.53
C ASN A 242 -12.65 23.93 24.14
N ALA A 243 -13.93 23.97 24.54
CA ALA A 243 -14.90 22.95 24.16
C ALA A 243 -15.16 22.95 22.64
N GLU A 244 -15.33 24.14 22.05
CA GLU A 244 -15.53 24.29 20.60
C GLU A 244 -14.30 23.85 19.81
N LYS A 245 -13.09 24.20 20.29
CA LYS A 245 -11.83 23.71 19.69
C LYS A 245 -11.74 22.19 19.73
N PHE A 246 -12.15 21.58 20.84
CA PHE A 246 -12.15 20.13 20.99
C PHE A 246 -13.13 19.47 20.01
N ASP A 247 -14.37 19.96 19.94
CA ASP A 247 -15.38 19.45 19.01
C ASP A 247 -14.94 19.61 17.56
N TYR A 248 -14.29 20.73 17.23
CA TYR A 248 -13.72 20.98 15.91
C TYR A 248 -12.68 19.92 15.53
N VAL A 249 -11.68 19.68 16.38
CA VAL A 249 -10.65 18.65 16.14
C VAL A 249 -11.28 17.24 16.07
N MET A 250 -12.22 16.92 16.96
CA MET A 250 -12.91 15.64 16.96
C MET A 250 -13.70 15.42 15.66
N ASN A 251 -14.33 16.46 15.12
CA ASN A 251 -15.03 16.38 13.84
C ASN A 251 -14.07 16.11 12.68
N PHE A 252 -12.90 16.73 12.66
CA PHE A 252 -11.85 16.42 11.67
C PHE A 252 -11.38 14.97 11.79
N LEU A 253 -11.10 14.49 13.00
CA LEU A 253 -10.67 13.11 13.22
C LEU A 253 -11.74 12.09 12.80
N LYS A 254 -13.02 12.36 13.11
CA LYS A 254 -14.14 11.52 12.65
C LYS A 254 -14.22 11.49 11.12
N LYS A 255 -14.07 12.63 10.45
CA LYS A 255 -14.03 12.70 8.98
C LYS A 255 -12.85 11.93 8.40
N MET A 256 -11.66 12.08 8.97
CA MET A 256 -10.47 11.32 8.55
C MET A 256 -10.61 9.81 8.77
N ALA A 257 -11.34 9.40 9.81
CA ALA A 257 -11.64 7.99 10.10
C ALA A 257 -12.86 7.46 9.34
N GLY A 258 -13.52 8.27 8.49
CA GLY A 258 -14.74 7.89 7.79
C GLY A 258 -15.90 7.53 8.72
N ASN A 259 -16.06 8.29 9.81
CA ASN A 259 -17.07 8.14 10.86
C ASN A 259 -16.96 6.85 11.69
N GLU A 260 -15.77 6.23 11.73
CA GLU A 260 -15.49 5.14 12.66
C GLU A 260 -15.27 5.62 14.10
N TYR A 261 -14.92 4.69 14.99
CA TYR A 261 -14.75 4.98 16.41
C TYR A 261 -13.61 6.00 16.64
N VAL A 262 -14.03 7.18 17.11
CA VAL A 262 -13.16 8.22 17.66
C VAL A 262 -13.78 8.67 18.98
N GLY A 263 -13.23 8.17 20.08
CA GLY A 263 -13.69 8.41 21.44
C GLY A 263 -12.79 9.37 22.22
N PHE A 264 -13.09 9.52 23.51
CA PHE A 264 -12.33 10.33 24.46
C PHE A 264 -12.17 9.61 25.81
N SER A 265 -10.94 9.51 26.32
CA SER A 265 -10.65 8.98 27.66
C SER A 265 -10.43 10.10 28.68
N ASN A 266 -11.44 10.38 29.50
CA ASN A 266 -11.31 11.34 30.60
C ASN A 266 -10.38 10.84 31.73
N ALA A 267 -10.24 9.52 31.90
CA ALA A 267 -9.34 8.97 32.91
C ALA A 267 -7.88 9.28 32.56
N THR A 268 -7.48 9.03 31.31
CA THR A 268 -6.14 9.39 30.83
C THR A 268 -5.96 10.91 30.89
N PHE A 269 -7.03 11.69 30.70
CA PHE A 269 -7.06 13.15 30.85
C PHE A 269 -6.56 13.66 32.17
N GLN A 270 -7.16 13.16 33.23
CA GLN A 270 -6.82 13.62 34.56
C GLN A 270 -5.39 13.21 34.92
N SER A 271 -4.98 11.99 34.58
CA SER A 271 -3.64 11.51 34.96
C SER A 271 -2.50 12.13 34.16
N GLU A 272 -2.68 12.43 32.87
CA GLU A 272 -1.67 13.16 32.08
C GLU A 272 -1.55 14.62 32.52
N ARG A 273 -2.66 15.21 32.99
CA ARG A 273 -2.65 16.56 33.54
C ARG A 273 -1.89 16.62 34.86
N GLU A 274 -2.07 15.63 35.71
CA GLU A 274 -1.41 15.55 37.03
C GLU A 274 0.10 15.26 36.91
N SER A 275 0.52 14.52 35.90
CA SER A 275 1.94 14.17 35.66
C SER A 275 2.64 15.06 34.61
N GLY A 276 1.94 16.11 34.13
CA GLY A 276 2.31 16.91 32.96
C GLY A 276 3.34 18.03 33.18
N ASP A 277 4.10 18.02 34.28
CA ASP A 277 5.01 19.11 34.71
C ASP A 277 5.92 19.65 33.61
N ARG A 278 6.49 18.74 32.81
CA ARG A 278 7.38 19.12 31.70
C ARG A 278 6.65 19.93 30.63
N ASN A 279 5.41 19.56 30.31
CA ASN A 279 4.65 20.31 29.31
C ASN A 279 4.25 21.68 29.86
N PHE A 280 3.96 21.80 31.17
CA PHE A 280 3.76 23.12 31.79
C PHE A 280 5.02 23.98 31.68
N ALA A 281 6.19 23.44 31.98
CA ALA A 281 7.46 24.17 31.83
C ALA A 281 7.68 24.67 30.38
N ILE A 282 7.41 23.82 29.38
CA ILE A 282 7.45 24.23 27.96
C ILE A 282 6.46 25.36 27.67
N GLY A 283 5.23 25.27 28.20
CA GLY A 283 4.21 26.29 28.03
C GLY A 283 4.63 27.66 28.58
N TYR A 284 5.20 27.70 29.78
CA TYR A 284 5.73 28.93 30.38
C TYR A 284 6.92 29.48 29.61
N TYR A 285 7.82 28.61 29.15
CA TYR A 285 8.97 29.01 28.35
C TYR A 285 8.58 29.63 27.00
N LEU A 286 7.59 29.03 26.30
CA LEU A 286 7.04 29.57 25.06
C LEU A 286 6.33 30.92 25.27
N LYS A 287 5.68 31.09 26.44
CA LYS A 287 5.04 32.35 26.82
C LYS A 287 6.07 33.45 27.04
N GLU A 288 7.16 33.17 27.77
CA GLU A 288 8.25 34.13 28.01
C GLU A 288 8.85 34.63 26.69
N LYS A 289 9.09 33.71 25.74
CA LYS A 289 9.63 33.99 24.41
C LYS A 289 8.62 34.64 23.44
N LYS A 290 7.37 34.88 23.88
CA LYS A 290 6.30 35.51 23.10
C LYS A 290 6.04 34.84 21.74
N VAL A 291 6.25 33.53 21.65
CA VAL A 291 5.98 32.76 20.41
C VAL A 291 4.49 32.80 20.08
N CYS A 292 3.61 32.76 21.09
CA CYS A 292 2.16 32.92 20.93
C CYS A 292 1.62 34.01 21.89
N PRO A 293 1.62 35.29 21.50
CA PRO A 293 1.28 36.41 22.39
C PRO A 293 -0.19 36.43 22.86
N TRP A 294 -1.08 35.67 22.22
CA TRP A 294 -2.49 35.55 22.60
C TRP A 294 -2.80 34.38 23.56
N MET A 295 -1.79 33.63 24.02
CA MET A 295 -2.01 32.55 24.99
C MET A 295 -2.12 33.08 26.43
N SER A 296 -3.27 32.85 27.09
CA SER A 296 -3.45 33.11 28.53
C SER A 296 -2.93 31.96 29.41
N GLU A 297 -2.57 32.20 30.68
CA GLU A 297 -2.01 31.19 31.60
C GLU A 297 -2.94 29.98 31.84
N THR A 298 -4.23 30.26 32.04
CA THR A 298 -5.27 29.24 32.20
C THR A 298 -5.54 28.48 30.91
N SER A 299 -5.43 29.14 29.75
CA SER A 299 -5.54 28.48 28.46
C SER A 299 -4.36 27.54 28.18
N ILE A 300 -3.13 27.91 28.54
CA ILE A 300 -1.91 27.11 28.33
C ILE A 300 -2.02 25.78 29.08
N SER A 301 -2.33 25.82 30.37
CA SER A 301 -2.40 24.63 31.22
C SER A 301 -3.44 23.59 30.74
N GLN A 302 -4.60 24.08 30.28
CA GLN A 302 -5.73 23.24 29.89
C GLN A 302 -5.65 22.76 28.44
N LEU A 303 -5.14 23.59 27.50
CA LEU A 303 -4.85 23.14 26.12
C LEU A 303 -3.79 22.05 26.15
N ILE A 304 -2.67 22.27 26.84
CA ILE A 304 -1.52 21.34 26.90
C ILE A 304 -1.97 19.92 27.25
N CYS A 305 -2.85 19.80 28.25
CA CYS A 305 -3.41 18.51 28.64
C CYS A 305 -4.33 18.01 27.54
N GLN A 306 -5.38 18.76 27.14
CA GLN A 306 -6.40 18.39 26.13
C GLN A 306 -5.84 17.85 24.80
N LEU A 307 -4.55 18.07 24.52
CA LEU A 307 -3.95 17.80 23.23
C LEU A 307 -3.09 16.56 23.14
N CYS A 308 -2.61 16.01 24.24
CA CYS A 308 -1.66 14.91 24.11
C CYS A 308 -2.28 13.53 24.21
N SER A 309 -3.46 13.29 24.81
CA SER A 309 -3.59 11.95 25.42
C SER A 309 -4.98 11.28 25.52
N TYR A 310 -6.01 11.68 24.77
CA TYR A 310 -7.39 11.18 25.07
C TYR A 310 -8.17 10.66 23.91
N GLN A 311 -7.81 11.02 22.68
CA GLN A 311 -8.54 10.51 21.52
C GLN A 311 -8.33 9.00 21.47
N SER A 312 -9.39 8.31 21.85
CA SER A 312 -9.45 6.86 21.90
C SER A 312 -9.80 6.38 20.51
N VAL A 313 -8.95 5.57 19.92
CA VAL A 313 -9.16 5.00 18.59
C VAL A 313 -8.96 3.50 18.66
N THR A 314 -9.50 2.80 17.68
CA THR A 314 -9.12 1.41 17.41
C THR A 314 -8.04 1.40 16.35
N CYS A 315 -7.36 0.26 16.16
CA CYS A 315 -6.42 0.13 15.05
C CYS A 315 -7.14 0.33 13.70
N GLU A 316 -8.40 -0.12 13.63
CA GLU A 316 -9.23 -0.02 12.42
C GLU A 316 -9.54 1.42 12.03
N SER A 317 -9.89 2.28 12.99
CA SER A 317 -10.21 3.68 12.68
C SER A 317 -8.96 4.50 12.38
N ALA A 318 -7.86 4.19 13.06
CA ALA A 318 -6.60 4.89 12.83
C ALA A 318 -5.91 4.50 11.51
N SER A 319 -6.09 3.26 11.02
CA SER A 319 -5.60 2.89 9.68
C SER A 319 -6.32 3.67 8.57
N VAL A 320 -7.62 3.97 8.74
CA VAL A 320 -8.38 4.85 7.82
C VAL A 320 -7.87 6.30 7.89
N MET A 321 -7.51 6.80 9.08
CA MET A 321 -6.88 8.13 9.21
C MET A 321 -5.54 8.18 8.49
N ALA A 322 -4.69 7.16 8.64
CA ALA A 322 -3.43 7.04 7.90
C ALA A 322 -3.67 6.97 6.38
N ALA A 323 -4.70 6.23 5.95
CA ALA A 323 -5.03 6.08 4.54
C ALA A 323 -5.58 7.38 3.93
N THR A 324 -6.26 8.22 4.73
CA THR A 324 -6.66 9.57 4.34
C THR A 324 -5.44 10.45 4.04
N LEU A 325 -4.36 10.33 4.82
CA LEU A 325 -3.09 10.99 4.51
C LEU A 325 -2.42 10.37 3.27
N ALA A 326 -2.48 9.05 3.11
CA ALA A 326 -1.95 8.37 1.92
C ALA A 326 -2.66 8.82 0.62
N ASN A 327 -3.96 9.14 0.72
CA ASN A 327 -4.82 9.53 -0.40
C ASN A 327 -4.92 11.07 -0.59
N GLY A 328 -3.88 11.81 -0.22
CA GLY A 328 -3.82 13.26 -0.46
C GLY A 328 -4.90 14.08 0.27
N GLY A 329 -5.45 13.57 1.37
CA GLY A 329 -6.43 14.25 2.20
C GLY A 329 -7.88 13.88 1.90
N ILE A 330 -8.12 12.92 1.02
CA ILE A 330 -9.46 12.39 0.71
C ILE A 330 -9.67 11.10 1.50
N CYS A 331 -10.74 11.02 2.29
CA CYS A 331 -11.02 9.82 3.06
C CYS A 331 -11.36 8.65 2.11
N PRO A 332 -10.65 7.51 2.17
CA PRO A 332 -10.78 6.44 1.18
C PRO A 332 -12.16 5.77 1.21
N ILE A 333 -12.80 5.69 2.37
CA ILE A 333 -14.09 4.99 2.54
C ILE A 333 -15.32 5.91 2.40
N THR A 334 -15.15 7.22 2.30
CA THR A 334 -16.27 8.17 2.10
C THR A 334 -16.14 8.98 0.81
N GLY A 335 -14.93 9.18 0.30
CA GLY A 335 -14.66 10.09 -0.82
C GLY A 335 -14.69 11.57 -0.44
N GLU A 336 -14.88 11.92 0.84
CA GLU A 336 -14.87 13.31 1.29
C GLU A 336 -13.44 13.86 1.32
N ARG A 337 -13.24 15.07 0.78
CA ARG A 337 -12.00 15.82 0.94
C ARG A 337 -11.96 16.43 2.34
N VAL A 338 -11.14 15.86 3.22
CA VAL A 338 -11.02 16.27 4.62
C VAL A 338 -9.90 17.29 4.83
N LEU A 339 -8.79 17.16 4.10
CA LEU A 339 -7.61 18.01 4.23
C LEU A 339 -7.18 18.58 2.88
N SER A 340 -6.45 19.70 2.91
CA SER A 340 -5.79 20.24 1.72
C SER A 340 -4.59 19.37 1.34
N PRO A 341 -4.31 19.14 0.04
CA PRO A 341 -3.15 18.36 -0.39
C PRO A 341 -1.82 18.94 0.11
N GLU A 342 -1.76 20.26 0.26
CA GLU A 342 -0.61 20.97 0.84
C GLU A 342 -0.35 20.55 2.29
N ALA A 343 -1.39 20.56 3.13
CA ALA A 343 -1.28 20.13 4.53
C ALA A 343 -0.81 18.68 4.63
N VAL A 344 -1.33 17.80 3.78
CA VAL A 344 -0.96 16.38 3.75
C VAL A 344 0.49 16.20 3.36
N ARG A 345 0.94 16.85 2.28
CA ARG A 345 2.34 16.78 1.81
C ARG A 345 3.32 17.22 2.91
N ASN A 346 3.05 18.34 3.56
CA ASN A 346 3.93 18.85 4.62
C ASN A 346 3.92 17.92 5.83
N THR A 347 2.75 17.39 6.20
CA THR A 347 2.60 16.45 7.32
C THR A 347 3.42 15.19 7.07
N LEU A 348 3.32 14.60 5.88
CA LEU A 348 4.10 13.41 5.50
C LEU A 348 5.60 13.68 5.50
N SER A 349 6.02 14.85 5.03
CA SER A 349 7.43 15.25 5.01
C SER A 349 8.02 15.37 6.43
N LEU A 350 7.24 15.91 7.36
CA LEU A 350 7.63 16.02 8.77
C LEU A 350 7.52 14.70 9.53
N MET A 351 6.56 13.83 9.18
CA MET A 351 6.49 12.47 9.71
C MET A 351 7.70 11.65 9.29
N HIS A 352 8.17 11.80 8.05
CA HIS A 352 9.35 11.09 7.55
C HIS A 352 10.62 11.46 8.34
N SER A 353 10.86 12.75 8.59
CA SER A 353 12.09 13.24 9.21
C SER A 353 12.06 13.31 10.75
N CYS A 354 10.87 13.51 11.35
CA CYS A 354 10.73 13.87 12.77
C CYS A 354 9.72 12.97 13.54
N GLY A 355 9.24 11.88 12.92
CA GLY A 355 8.08 11.15 13.42
C GLY A 355 8.32 10.11 14.53
N MET A 356 9.51 9.52 14.60
CA MET A 356 9.84 8.36 15.45
C MET A 356 10.80 8.70 16.60
N TYR A 357 10.62 9.88 17.21
CA TYR A 357 11.50 10.40 18.28
C TYR A 357 12.97 10.41 17.83
N ASP A 358 13.90 10.03 18.71
CA ASP A 358 15.34 9.96 18.41
C ASP A 358 15.66 8.91 17.33
N PHE A 359 14.75 7.96 17.09
CA PHE A 359 14.86 6.94 16.05
C PHE A 359 14.47 7.45 14.65
N SER A 360 13.97 8.69 14.51
CA SER A 360 13.46 9.21 13.23
C SER A 360 14.46 9.12 12.08
N GLY A 361 15.74 9.44 12.33
CA GLY A 361 16.78 9.37 11.30
C GLY A 361 17.09 7.93 10.85
N GLN A 362 17.18 6.99 11.80
CA GLN A 362 17.41 5.57 11.50
C GLN A 362 16.19 4.95 10.81
N PHE A 363 14.98 5.28 11.27
CA PHE A 363 13.74 4.83 10.65
C PHE A 363 13.60 5.35 9.21
N ALA A 364 13.88 6.63 8.97
CA ALA A 364 13.88 7.21 7.63
C ALA A 364 14.92 6.57 6.70
N PHE A 365 16.05 6.10 7.25
CA PHE A 365 17.10 5.45 6.47
C PHE A 365 16.81 3.97 6.16
N HIS A 366 16.31 3.21 7.14
CA HIS A 366 16.08 1.77 6.99
C HIS A 366 14.68 1.45 6.44
N VAL A 367 13.65 2.12 6.94
CA VAL A 367 12.25 1.90 6.54
C VAL A 367 11.81 2.88 5.46
N GLY A 368 12.22 4.14 5.58
CA GLY A 368 11.96 5.16 4.56
C GLY A 368 10.49 5.58 4.42
N LEU A 369 9.61 5.20 5.34
CA LEU A 369 8.19 5.53 5.31
C LEU A 369 7.85 6.66 6.30
N PRO A 370 6.91 7.56 5.97
CA PRO A 370 6.35 8.50 6.94
C PRO A 370 5.62 7.76 8.07
N ALA A 371 6.07 7.93 9.31
CA ALA A 371 5.45 7.32 10.48
C ALA A 371 5.36 8.27 11.66
N LYS A 372 4.50 7.98 12.62
CA LYS A 372 4.49 8.63 13.94
C LYS A 372 4.20 7.61 15.02
N SER A 373 5.10 7.54 16.00
CA SER A 373 4.94 6.72 17.19
C SER A 373 4.25 7.46 18.34
N GLY A 374 3.52 6.72 19.17
CA GLY A 374 2.86 7.16 20.39
C GLY A 374 3.25 6.27 21.57
N VAL A 375 3.38 6.87 22.76
CA VAL A 375 3.75 6.17 24.00
C VAL A 375 2.71 5.15 24.48
N SER A 376 1.53 5.11 23.86
CA SER A 376 0.55 4.03 24.04
C SER A 376 0.90 2.75 23.29
N GLY A 377 2.01 2.74 22.53
CA GLY A 377 2.41 1.60 21.71
C GLY A 377 1.90 1.63 20.28
N GLY A 378 1.22 2.72 19.87
CA GLY A 378 0.70 2.89 18.52
C GLY A 378 1.75 3.46 17.56
N ILE A 379 1.80 2.95 16.33
CA ILE A 379 2.57 3.52 15.22
C ILE A 379 1.62 3.77 14.05
N LEU A 380 1.41 5.05 13.75
CA LEU A 380 0.70 5.51 12.57
C LEU A 380 1.66 5.53 11.38
N LEU A 381 1.53 4.61 10.44
CA LEU A 381 2.41 4.45 9.28
C LEU A 381 1.65 4.78 7.99
N VAL A 382 2.28 5.52 7.08
CA VAL A 382 1.68 5.90 5.80
C VAL A 382 2.58 5.45 4.66
N VAL A 383 1.98 4.76 3.68
CA VAL A 383 2.59 4.47 2.37
C VAL A 383 1.89 5.36 1.34
N PRO A 384 2.49 6.51 0.96
CA PRO A 384 1.84 7.49 0.10
C PRO A 384 1.31 6.88 -1.20
N ASN A 385 0.09 7.25 -1.59
CA ASN A 385 -0.63 6.73 -2.77
C ASN A 385 -0.94 5.23 -2.75
N VAL A 386 -0.69 4.50 -1.65
CA VAL A 386 -0.97 3.06 -1.56
C VAL A 386 -1.91 2.75 -0.40
N MET A 387 -1.47 3.01 0.85
CA MET A 387 -2.24 2.63 2.03
C MET A 387 -1.79 3.35 3.30
N GLY A 388 -2.66 3.33 4.30
CA GLY A 388 -2.35 3.64 5.69
C GLY A 388 -2.36 2.38 6.55
N ILE A 389 -1.45 2.32 7.51
CA ILE A 389 -1.29 1.20 8.43
C ILE A 389 -1.26 1.74 9.86
N MET A 390 -1.93 1.06 10.78
CA MET A 390 -1.78 1.27 12.22
C MET A 390 -1.31 -0.04 12.85
N CYS A 391 -0.16 0.02 13.52
CA CYS A 391 0.36 -1.06 14.35
C CYS A 391 0.21 -0.65 15.82
N TRP A 392 -0.19 -1.56 16.70
CA TRP A 392 -0.33 -1.26 18.12
C TRP A 392 0.16 -2.42 18.98
N ALA A 393 1.24 -2.16 19.73
CA ALA A 393 1.73 -3.01 20.81
C ALA A 393 2.17 -2.13 21.99
N PRO A 394 1.56 -2.26 23.17
CA PRO A 394 1.92 -1.46 24.36
C PRO A 394 3.41 -1.47 24.76
N PRO A 395 4.17 -2.59 24.63
CA PRO A 395 5.58 -2.61 24.99
C PRO A 395 6.44 -1.70 24.11
N LEU A 396 7.14 -0.75 24.75
CA LEU A 396 8.03 0.22 24.12
C LEU A 396 9.51 -0.17 24.27
N ASP A 397 10.32 0.27 23.31
CA ASP A 397 11.78 0.26 23.39
C ASP A 397 12.31 1.42 24.28
N LYS A 398 13.64 1.49 24.42
CA LYS A 398 14.30 2.56 25.21
C LYS A 398 14.12 3.97 24.62
N LEU A 399 13.68 4.08 23.37
CA LEU A 399 13.49 5.34 22.66
C LEU A 399 12.01 5.77 22.64
N GLY A 400 11.11 4.96 23.23
CA GLY A 400 9.68 5.25 23.34
C GLY A 400 8.84 4.77 22.15
N ASN A 401 9.35 3.87 21.32
CA ASN A 401 8.66 3.30 20.17
C ASN A 401 8.21 1.86 20.41
N SER A 402 7.10 1.44 19.80
CA SER A 402 6.61 0.05 19.92
C SER A 402 7.60 -0.96 19.33
N VAL A 403 8.01 -1.95 20.11
CA VAL A 403 9.00 -2.96 19.71
C VAL A 403 8.51 -3.79 18.53
N ARG A 404 7.32 -4.41 18.68
CA ARG A 404 6.68 -5.21 17.62
C ARG A 404 6.31 -4.34 16.41
N GLY A 405 5.88 -3.10 16.67
CA GLY A 405 5.55 -2.13 15.63
C GLY A 405 6.74 -1.80 14.72
N ILE A 406 7.92 -1.54 15.29
CA ILE A 406 9.12 -1.27 14.49
C ILE A 406 9.51 -2.51 13.69
N GLN A 407 9.54 -3.70 14.31
CA GLN A 407 9.92 -4.92 13.62
C GLN A 407 9.02 -5.17 12.40
N PHE A 408 7.70 -5.07 12.59
CA PHE A 408 6.74 -5.20 11.50
C PHE A 408 7.03 -4.21 10.35
N CYS A 409 7.36 -2.95 10.68
CA CYS A 409 7.68 -1.95 9.66
C CYS A 409 8.96 -2.28 8.88
N THR A 410 9.98 -2.83 9.55
CA THR A 410 11.23 -3.26 8.91
C THR A 410 10.99 -4.45 7.99
N ASP A 411 10.33 -5.51 8.49
CA ASP A 411 10.06 -6.71 7.70
C ASP A 411 9.17 -6.40 6.48
N LEU A 412 8.24 -5.45 6.63
CA LEU A 412 7.39 -4.97 5.55
C LEU A 412 8.19 -4.41 4.37
N VAL A 413 9.23 -3.59 4.62
CA VAL A 413 10.03 -2.97 3.55
C VAL A 413 11.15 -3.87 3.03
N GLU A 414 11.51 -4.90 3.77
CA GLU A 414 12.41 -5.96 3.31
C GLU A 414 11.68 -6.86 2.31
N LEU A 415 10.41 -7.20 2.57
CA LEU A 415 9.59 -8.01 1.69
C LEU A 415 9.04 -7.21 0.50
N PHE A 416 8.55 -5.98 0.71
CA PHE A 416 7.90 -5.18 -0.32
C PHE A 416 8.70 -3.94 -0.73
N ASN A 417 8.55 -3.50 -1.97
CA ASN A 417 9.19 -2.29 -2.51
C ASN A 417 8.49 -0.98 -2.09
N PHE A 418 8.16 -0.84 -0.80
CA PHE A 418 7.48 0.34 -0.25
C PHE A 418 8.42 1.44 0.23
N HIS A 419 9.71 1.16 0.40
CA HIS A 419 10.68 2.18 0.80
C HIS A 419 10.63 3.36 -0.18
N ASN A 420 10.56 4.60 0.33
CA ASN A 420 10.28 5.79 -0.49
C ASN A 420 11.34 6.03 -1.60
N TYR A 421 12.55 5.50 -1.42
CA TYR A 421 13.66 5.57 -2.37
C TYR A 421 13.94 4.23 -3.10
N ASP A 422 13.01 3.26 -3.04
CA ASP A 422 13.15 1.98 -3.76
C ASP A 422 12.85 2.13 -5.26
N ASN A 423 13.37 1.20 -6.06
CA ASN A 423 13.16 1.21 -7.50
C ASN A 423 11.87 0.46 -7.89
N LEU A 424 11.00 1.10 -8.69
CA LEU A 424 9.75 0.50 -9.15
C LEU A 424 9.91 -0.42 -10.38
N ARG A 425 11.05 -0.41 -11.05
CA ARG A 425 11.30 -1.14 -12.30
C ARG A 425 12.27 -2.31 -12.12
N HIS A 426 13.33 -2.11 -11.34
CA HIS A 426 14.42 -3.05 -11.18
C HIS A 426 14.62 -3.36 -9.70
N PHE A 427 13.93 -4.40 -9.22
CA PHE A 427 14.07 -4.92 -7.86
C PHE A 427 14.28 -6.43 -7.94
N ALA A 428 15.33 -6.94 -7.30
CA ALA A 428 15.79 -8.31 -7.54
C ALA A 428 15.00 -9.39 -6.78
N LYS A 429 14.48 -9.07 -5.59
CA LYS A 429 13.82 -10.06 -4.70
C LYS A 429 12.56 -9.58 -3.98
N LYS A 430 12.27 -8.27 -4.03
CA LYS A 430 11.11 -7.69 -3.34
C LYS A 430 9.83 -7.89 -4.14
N HIS A 431 8.69 -7.84 -3.46
CA HIS A 431 7.38 -7.88 -4.08
C HIS A 431 6.81 -6.48 -4.29
N ASP A 432 6.15 -6.25 -5.42
CA ASP A 432 5.37 -5.05 -5.69
C ASP A 432 3.88 -5.40 -5.78
N PRO A 433 3.09 -5.19 -4.72
CA PRO A 433 1.68 -5.57 -4.71
C PRO A 433 0.81 -4.63 -5.55
N ARG A 434 1.37 -3.56 -6.14
CA ARG A 434 0.66 -2.72 -7.12
C ARG A 434 0.50 -3.39 -8.48
N ARG A 435 1.23 -4.48 -8.73
CA ARG A 435 1.16 -5.27 -9.96
C ARG A 435 0.60 -6.65 -9.65
N GLU A 436 -0.16 -7.19 -10.59
CA GLU A 436 -0.64 -8.57 -10.50
C GLU A 436 0.56 -9.53 -10.54
N GLY A 437 0.70 -10.37 -9.51
CA GLY A 437 1.91 -11.17 -9.29
C GLY A 437 2.18 -12.18 -10.41
N GLY A 438 1.14 -12.84 -10.92
CA GLY A 438 1.24 -13.77 -12.04
C GLY A 438 1.48 -13.09 -13.39
N ASP A 439 0.87 -11.91 -13.59
CA ASP A 439 0.96 -11.16 -14.84
C ASP A 439 2.34 -10.51 -15.02
N GLN A 440 3.01 -10.08 -13.95
CA GLN A 440 4.37 -9.53 -14.07
C GLN A 440 5.37 -10.60 -14.53
N ARG A 441 5.28 -11.83 -14.00
CA ARG A 441 6.13 -12.94 -14.45
C ARG A 441 5.81 -13.26 -15.91
N ALA A 442 4.53 -13.45 -16.25
CA ALA A 442 4.10 -13.75 -17.62
C ALA A 442 4.51 -12.65 -18.61
N LYS A 443 4.29 -11.37 -18.31
CA LYS A 443 4.71 -10.24 -19.15
C LYS A 443 6.21 -10.18 -19.36
N SER A 444 6.99 -10.43 -18.30
CA SER A 444 8.45 -10.44 -18.41
C SER A 444 8.90 -11.59 -19.32
N VAL A 445 8.35 -12.79 -19.14
CA VAL A 445 8.59 -13.96 -20.01
C VAL A 445 8.23 -13.64 -21.46
N ILE A 446 7.03 -13.09 -21.69
CA ILE A 446 6.55 -12.75 -23.04
C ILE A 446 7.48 -11.72 -23.70
N ASN A 447 7.93 -10.69 -22.96
CA ASN A 447 8.84 -9.69 -23.50
C ASN A 447 10.22 -10.29 -23.84
N LEU A 448 10.70 -11.23 -23.02
CA LEU A 448 11.94 -11.97 -23.30
C LEU A 448 11.81 -12.80 -24.59
N LEU A 449 10.72 -13.55 -24.72
CA LEU A 449 10.46 -14.40 -25.90
C LEU A 449 10.21 -13.58 -27.16
N PHE A 450 9.55 -12.43 -27.05
CA PHE A 450 9.34 -11.52 -28.18
C PHE A 450 10.67 -10.91 -28.68
N ALA A 451 11.61 -10.63 -27.78
CA ALA A 451 12.96 -10.22 -28.17
C ALA A 451 13.70 -11.34 -28.91
N ALA A 452 13.51 -12.59 -28.50
CA ALA A 452 14.05 -13.75 -29.22
C ALA A 452 13.40 -13.96 -30.59
N TYR A 453 12.09 -13.75 -30.71
CA TYR A 453 11.34 -13.84 -31.96
C TYR A 453 11.76 -12.78 -32.98
N THR A 454 11.97 -11.53 -32.54
CA THR A 454 12.37 -10.42 -33.42
C THR A 454 13.86 -10.42 -33.77
N GLY A 455 14.68 -11.21 -33.07
CA GLY A 455 16.14 -11.20 -33.22
C GLY A 455 16.85 -10.05 -32.49
N ASP A 456 16.19 -9.36 -31.55
CA ASP A 456 16.78 -8.21 -30.83
C ASP A 456 17.75 -8.66 -29.72
N VAL A 457 19.01 -8.90 -30.11
CA VAL A 457 20.11 -9.21 -29.19
C VAL A 457 20.35 -8.08 -28.18
N SER A 458 20.06 -6.82 -28.52
CA SER A 458 20.26 -5.69 -27.61
C SER A 458 19.26 -5.69 -26.46
N ALA A 459 18.00 -6.06 -26.72
CA ALA A 459 17.01 -6.31 -25.68
C ALA A 459 17.42 -7.51 -24.79
N LEU A 460 17.85 -8.62 -25.38
CA LEU A 460 18.30 -9.79 -24.62
C LEU A 460 19.53 -9.50 -23.75
N ARG A 461 20.50 -8.72 -24.24
CA ARG A 461 21.62 -8.24 -23.44
C ARG A 461 21.17 -7.41 -22.25
N ARG A 462 20.18 -6.52 -22.43
CA ARG A 462 19.60 -5.73 -21.33
C ARG A 462 18.90 -6.63 -20.30
N PHE A 463 18.16 -7.64 -20.73
CA PHE A 463 17.51 -8.59 -19.81
C PHE A 463 18.53 -9.42 -19.04
N ALA A 464 19.54 -9.95 -19.71
CA ALA A 464 20.63 -10.68 -19.06
C ALA A 464 21.40 -9.81 -18.04
N LEU A 465 21.68 -8.54 -18.39
CA LEU A 465 22.31 -7.58 -17.47
C LEU A 465 21.44 -7.24 -16.26
N SER A 466 20.10 -7.36 -16.37
CA SER A 466 19.17 -7.13 -15.27
C SER A 466 18.98 -8.32 -14.33
N SER A 467 19.82 -9.37 -14.46
CA SER A 467 19.72 -10.64 -13.72
C SER A 467 18.39 -11.35 -13.91
N MET A 468 17.76 -11.18 -15.08
CA MET A 468 16.57 -11.93 -15.43
C MET A 468 16.95 -13.38 -15.74
N ASP A 469 16.17 -14.32 -15.22
CA ASP A 469 16.32 -15.73 -15.54
C ASP A 469 15.92 -15.99 -17.00
N MET A 470 16.90 -16.38 -17.81
CA MET A 470 16.76 -16.60 -19.26
C MET A 470 16.17 -17.98 -19.59
N GLU A 471 16.02 -18.86 -18.58
CA GLU A 471 15.41 -20.20 -18.73
C GLU A 471 13.90 -20.21 -18.48
N GLN A 472 13.30 -19.04 -18.27
CA GLN A 472 11.87 -18.90 -18.08
C GLN A 472 11.08 -19.42 -19.29
N ARG A 473 9.93 -20.04 -19.00
CA ARG A 473 9.09 -20.74 -19.99
C ARG A 473 7.72 -20.08 -20.15
N ASP A 474 7.20 -20.08 -21.38
CA ASP A 474 5.82 -19.65 -21.66
C ASP A 474 4.77 -20.71 -21.30
N TYR A 475 3.51 -20.44 -21.67
CA TYR A 475 2.38 -21.35 -21.47
C TYR A 475 2.56 -22.70 -22.20
N ASP A 476 3.35 -22.73 -23.28
CA ASP A 476 3.70 -23.94 -24.04
C ASP A 476 5.01 -24.59 -23.56
N SER A 477 5.52 -24.15 -22.41
CA SER A 477 6.78 -24.62 -21.84
C SER A 477 8.03 -24.34 -22.70
N ARG A 478 7.93 -23.41 -23.65
CA ARG A 478 9.05 -23.00 -24.53
C ARG A 478 9.89 -21.93 -23.87
N THR A 479 11.20 -22.03 -24.07
CA THR A 479 12.20 -21.05 -23.63
C THR A 479 12.57 -20.10 -24.77
N ALA A 480 13.34 -19.05 -24.48
CA ALA A 480 13.87 -18.14 -25.51
C ALA A 480 14.69 -18.88 -26.58
N LEU A 481 15.33 -20.00 -26.21
CA LEU A 481 16.11 -20.83 -27.12
C LEU A 481 15.23 -21.57 -28.13
N HIS A 482 14.06 -22.08 -27.73
CA HIS A 482 13.08 -22.69 -28.65
C HIS A 482 12.64 -21.66 -29.69
N VAL A 483 12.15 -20.50 -29.23
CA VAL A 483 11.66 -19.44 -30.12
C VAL A 483 12.75 -18.93 -31.07
N ALA A 484 13.98 -18.73 -30.58
CA ALA A 484 15.09 -18.32 -31.43
C ALA A 484 15.49 -19.39 -32.46
N ALA A 485 15.37 -20.67 -32.10
CA ALA A 485 15.71 -21.79 -32.97
C ALA A 485 14.66 -22.02 -34.06
N ALA A 486 13.38 -21.82 -33.73
CA ALA A 486 12.28 -21.88 -34.69
C ALA A 486 12.33 -20.76 -35.74
N GLU A 487 12.76 -19.55 -35.37
CA GLU A 487 12.87 -18.41 -36.30
C GLU A 487 14.22 -18.37 -37.05
N GLY A 488 15.23 -19.11 -36.59
CA GLY A 488 16.54 -19.19 -37.23
C GLY A 488 17.53 -18.08 -36.86
N HIS A 489 17.33 -17.36 -35.74
CA HIS A 489 18.20 -16.25 -35.33
C HIS A 489 19.51 -16.74 -34.69
N THR A 490 20.54 -16.96 -35.52
CA THR A 490 21.85 -17.49 -35.09
C THR A 490 22.55 -16.64 -34.02
N ASP A 491 22.47 -15.31 -34.11
CA ASP A 491 23.08 -14.40 -33.13
C ASP A 491 22.42 -14.50 -31.75
N VAL A 492 21.10 -14.69 -31.71
CA VAL A 492 20.34 -14.88 -30.47
C VAL A 492 20.67 -16.24 -29.85
N VAL A 493 20.68 -17.30 -30.65
CA VAL A 493 21.04 -18.65 -30.19
C VAL A 493 22.46 -18.66 -29.62
N ARG A 494 23.41 -18.01 -30.31
CA ARG A 494 24.79 -17.85 -29.82
C ARG A 494 24.83 -17.09 -28.51
N PHE A 495 24.11 -15.98 -28.40
CA PHE A 495 24.05 -15.20 -27.17
C PHE A 495 23.51 -16.02 -25.98
N LEU A 496 22.43 -16.77 -26.18
CA LEU A 496 21.80 -17.58 -25.13
C LEU A 496 22.68 -18.75 -24.66
N LEU A 497 23.38 -19.43 -25.59
CA LEU A 497 24.25 -20.56 -25.27
C LEU A 497 25.62 -20.12 -24.73
N GLU A 498 26.27 -19.15 -25.38
CA GLU A 498 27.63 -18.71 -25.03
C GLU A 498 27.63 -17.80 -23.79
N ALA A 499 26.76 -16.78 -23.77
CA ALA A 499 26.78 -15.74 -22.74
C ALA A 499 25.88 -16.06 -21.55
N CYS A 500 24.67 -16.58 -21.80
CA CYS A 500 23.70 -16.89 -20.73
C CYS A 500 23.80 -18.33 -20.19
N LYS A 501 24.53 -19.23 -20.87
CA LYS A 501 24.68 -20.65 -20.49
C LYS A 501 23.34 -21.36 -20.25
N VAL A 502 22.35 -21.08 -21.09
CA VAL A 502 21.03 -21.73 -21.03
C VAL A 502 21.17 -23.20 -21.41
N ASN A 503 20.39 -24.08 -20.77
CA ASN A 503 20.33 -25.50 -21.10
C ASN A 503 20.05 -25.69 -22.61
N PRO A 504 20.85 -26.48 -23.35
CA PRO A 504 20.66 -26.71 -24.78
C PRO A 504 19.56 -27.74 -25.10
N VAL A 505 19.12 -28.54 -24.13
CA VAL A 505 18.11 -29.61 -24.32
C VAL A 505 16.84 -29.46 -23.46
N PRO A 506 16.24 -28.26 -23.37
CA PRO A 506 14.93 -28.11 -22.74
C PRO A 506 13.87 -28.79 -23.64
N ARG A 507 12.78 -29.26 -23.03
CA ARG A 507 11.64 -29.84 -23.74
C ARG A 507 10.45 -28.91 -23.61
N ASP A 508 9.78 -28.67 -24.73
CA ASP A 508 8.48 -27.99 -24.79
C ASP A 508 7.33 -28.91 -24.34
N ARG A 509 6.08 -28.41 -24.44
CA ARG A 509 4.86 -29.18 -24.17
C ARG A 509 4.67 -30.38 -25.10
N TRP A 510 5.22 -30.36 -26.30
CA TRP A 510 5.11 -31.41 -27.31
C TRP A 510 6.26 -32.43 -27.25
N GLY A 511 7.22 -32.22 -26.35
CA GLY A 511 8.40 -33.07 -26.19
C GLY A 511 9.52 -32.76 -27.18
N ASN A 512 9.40 -31.71 -27.98
CA ASN A 512 10.42 -31.27 -28.92
C ASN A 512 11.51 -30.49 -28.19
N THR A 513 12.74 -30.64 -28.68
CA THR A 513 13.88 -29.83 -28.27
C THR A 513 14.07 -28.63 -29.21
N PRO A 514 14.86 -27.60 -28.83
CA PRO A 514 15.18 -26.50 -29.74
C PRO A 514 15.84 -26.97 -31.05
N MET A 515 16.56 -28.10 -31.00
CA MET A 515 17.16 -28.71 -32.19
C MET A 515 16.09 -29.32 -33.10
N ASP A 516 15.09 -29.99 -32.53
CA ASP A 516 13.97 -30.55 -33.29
C ASP A 516 13.14 -29.44 -33.95
N GLU A 517 12.91 -28.33 -33.24
CA GLU A 517 12.26 -27.14 -33.81
C GLU A 517 13.08 -26.55 -34.98
N ALA A 518 14.39 -26.37 -34.81
CA ALA A 518 15.26 -25.88 -35.89
C ALA A 518 15.25 -26.79 -37.13
N VAL A 519 15.21 -28.12 -36.93
CA VAL A 519 15.10 -29.09 -38.03
C VAL A 519 13.73 -29.01 -38.70
N GLN A 520 12.66 -28.88 -37.91
CA GLN A 520 11.28 -28.79 -38.42
C GLN A 520 11.07 -27.56 -39.31
N PHE A 521 11.66 -26.42 -38.95
CA PHE A 521 11.58 -25.19 -39.73
C PHE A 521 12.70 -25.04 -40.79
N GLY A 522 13.66 -25.97 -40.84
CA GLY A 522 14.69 -26.05 -41.88
C GLY A 522 15.89 -25.12 -41.68
N HIS A 523 16.15 -24.66 -40.46
CA HIS A 523 17.24 -23.74 -40.12
C HIS A 523 18.56 -24.48 -39.82
N HIS A 524 19.24 -24.92 -40.87
CA HIS A 524 20.48 -25.70 -40.80
C HIS A 524 21.60 -25.01 -40.01
N ASP A 525 21.74 -23.69 -40.12
CA ASP A 525 22.77 -22.92 -39.41
C ASP A 525 22.61 -23.02 -37.89
N VAL A 526 21.38 -22.94 -37.39
CA VAL A 526 21.08 -23.10 -35.96
C VAL A 526 21.31 -24.53 -35.50
N VAL A 527 20.95 -25.52 -36.32
CA VAL A 527 21.20 -26.95 -36.02
C VAL A 527 22.69 -27.21 -35.83
N THR A 528 23.55 -26.66 -36.68
CA THR A 528 25.01 -26.83 -36.51
C THR A 528 25.53 -26.21 -35.22
N ILE A 529 25.01 -25.04 -34.81
CA ILE A 529 25.38 -24.39 -33.55
C ILE A 529 24.95 -25.27 -32.37
N LEU A 530 23.69 -25.74 -32.37
CA LEU A 530 23.15 -26.59 -31.31
C LEU A 530 23.87 -27.94 -31.21
N GLN A 531 24.17 -28.60 -32.33
CA GLN A 531 24.98 -29.83 -32.37
C GLN A 531 26.38 -29.62 -31.80
N SER A 532 27.06 -28.54 -32.21
CA SER A 532 28.40 -28.23 -31.70
C SER A 532 28.42 -28.00 -30.19
N TYR A 533 27.33 -27.47 -29.64
CA TYR A 533 27.15 -27.28 -28.20
C TYR A 533 26.79 -28.57 -27.48
N HIS A 534 25.97 -29.42 -28.09
CA HIS A 534 25.63 -30.74 -27.57
C HIS A 534 26.87 -31.64 -27.46
N ASP A 535 27.73 -31.66 -28.47
CA ASP A 535 28.97 -32.44 -28.47
C ASP A 535 29.97 -31.95 -27.42
N LYS A 536 30.05 -30.63 -27.20
CA LYS A 536 30.87 -30.04 -26.13
C LYS A 536 30.34 -30.39 -24.74
N HIS A 537 29.03 -30.34 -24.52
CA HIS A 537 28.43 -30.69 -23.23
C HIS A 537 28.48 -32.20 -22.93
N SER A 538 28.33 -33.07 -23.94
CA SER A 538 28.50 -34.52 -23.75
C SER A 538 29.94 -34.91 -23.39
N SER A 539 30.92 -34.15 -23.92
CA SER A 539 32.34 -34.31 -23.56
C SER A 539 32.68 -33.80 -22.15
N SER A 540 31.91 -32.87 -21.56
CA SER A 540 32.15 -32.38 -20.19
C SER A 540 31.53 -33.28 -19.12
N CYS A 541 30.36 -33.88 -19.35
CA CYS A 541 29.76 -34.85 -18.41
C CYS A 541 30.64 -36.11 -18.22
N THR A 542 31.38 -36.52 -19.24
CA THR A 542 32.32 -37.67 -19.12
C THR A 542 33.60 -37.35 -18.35
N ALA A 543 33.89 -36.07 -18.07
CA ALA A 543 35.05 -35.65 -17.28
C ALA A 543 34.74 -35.51 -15.78
N GLU A 544 33.56 -35.00 -15.42
CA GLU A 544 33.13 -34.90 -14.01
C GLU A 544 32.81 -36.27 -13.39
N ASP A 545 32.29 -37.22 -14.17
CA ASP A 545 32.10 -38.61 -13.73
C ASP A 545 33.42 -39.38 -13.59
N LYS A 546 34.51 -38.95 -14.23
CA LYS A 546 35.85 -39.55 -14.02
C LYS A 546 36.56 -38.99 -12.80
N ALA A 547 36.40 -37.70 -12.50
CA ALA A 547 37.00 -37.07 -11.32
C ALA A 547 36.40 -37.58 -9.99
N SER A 548 35.11 -37.91 -9.98
CA SER A 548 34.44 -38.50 -8.81
C SER A 548 34.82 -39.98 -8.58
N VAL A 549 35.21 -40.70 -9.63
CA VAL A 549 35.69 -42.09 -9.53
C VAL A 549 37.15 -42.15 -9.09
N GLU A 550 38.01 -41.24 -9.59
CA GLU A 550 39.43 -41.18 -9.18
C GLU A 550 39.60 -40.74 -7.71
N THR A 551 38.78 -39.81 -7.21
CA THR A 551 38.81 -39.42 -5.78
C THR A 551 38.31 -40.52 -4.83
N SER A 552 37.52 -41.48 -5.31
CA SER A 552 37.08 -42.64 -4.52
C SER A 552 38.19 -43.70 -4.39
N LEU A 553 39.01 -43.88 -5.43
CA LEU A 553 40.12 -44.85 -5.45
C LEU A 553 41.34 -44.40 -4.62
N ASP A 554 41.65 -43.11 -4.59
CA ASP A 554 42.75 -42.56 -3.76
C ASP A 554 42.44 -42.54 -2.25
N SER A 555 41.19 -42.84 -1.85
CA SER A 555 40.81 -42.99 -0.44
C SER A 555 40.90 -44.43 0.08
N LEU A 556 41.31 -45.38 -0.78
CA LEU A 556 41.37 -46.82 -0.52
C LEU A 556 42.78 -47.44 -0.69
N LEU A 557 43.80 -46.60 -0.86
CA LEU A 557 45.23 -46.95 -0.76
C LEU A 557 45.86 -46.14 0.37
#